data_AF-A0A839FJJ5-F1
#
_entry.id   AF-A0A839FJJ5-F1
#
_cell.length_a   1.000
_cell.length_b   1.000
_cell.length_c   1.000
_cell.angle_alpha   90.00
_cell.angle_beta   90.00
_cell.angle_gamma   90.00
#
_symmetry.space_group_name_H-M   'P 1'
#
loop_
_entity.id
_entity.type
_entity.pdbx_description
1 polymer ?
#
loop_
_entity_poly.entity_id
_entity_poly.type
_entity_poly.pdbx_seq_one_letter_code
_entity_poly.pdbx_strand_id
1 'polypeptide(L)'
;MNKVLILTASAFLATSGFAWAQDKVYVEVPQPARDYVIAHPSDPVVIDGELSQGYVVPQTVTVRPIPDSPGYGYIYVDGRPVIVSLENREVVYLSDSRDGPVPDDVITYVEQNPVDTVAIDDITTGAIVPDDVDLAPVPSQPRYAYIYVDGGPALVDKRTRRVVWVR
;
A
#
# COMPACT_ATOMS: atom_id res chain seq x y z
N MET A 1 -4.82 -61.86 40.52
CA MET A 1 -3.71 -61.03 41.05
C MET A 1 -3.76 -59.70 40.31
N ASN A 2 -4.72 -58.84 40.64
CA ASN A 2 -4.73 -57.80 41.68
C ASN A 2 -4.22 -56.45 41.14
N LYS A 3 -5.19 -55.54 41.05
CA LYS A 3 -5.13 -54.12 40.68
C LYS A 3 -4.41 -53.29 41.75
N VAL A 4 -3.93 -52.09 41.35
CA VAL A 4 -4.10 -50.73 41.96
C VAL A 4 -3.02 -49.81 41.32
N LEU A 5 -3.37 -48.82 40.47
CA LEU A 5 -3.76 -47.41 40.73
C LEU A 5 -2.62 -46.60 41.44
N ILE A 6 -2.14 -45.44 40.98
CA ILE A 6 -2.69 -44.10 41.30
C ILE A 6 -1.75 -42.95 40.79
N LEU A 7 -2.37 -41.90 40.20
CA LEU A 7 -2.06 -40.43 40.10
C LEU A 7 -0.73 -39.97 39.42
N THR A 8 -0.66 -38.89 38.63
CA THR A 8 -1.14 -37.51 38.90
C THR A 8 -1.11 -36.63 37.63
N ALA A 9 -2.00 -35.63 37.58
CA ALA A 9 -2.16 -34.51 36.63
C ALA A 9 -0.85 -33.80 36.22
N SER A 10 -0.72 -33.10 35.08
CA SER A 10 -1.59 -32.02 34.58
C SER A 10 -1.43 -31.79 33.08
N ALA A 11 -2.54 -31.42 32.45
CA ALA A 11 -2.60 -30.95 31.07
C ALA A 11 -1.95 -29.56 30.93
N PHE A 12 -1.01 -29.42 30.00
CA PHE A 12 -0.73 -28.14 29.35
C PHE A 12 -1.19 -28.26 27.90
N LEU A 13 -2.41 -27.80 27.65
CA LEU A 13 -2.87 -27.44 26.32
C LEU A 13 -2.12 -26.17 25.91
N ALA A 14 -0.93 -26.33 25.34
CA ALA A 14 -0.39 -25.29 24.47
C ALA A 14 -1.17 -25.41 23.16
N THR A 15 -2.31 -24.74 23.10
CA THR A 15 -2.94 -24.41 21.82
C THR A 15 -1.90 -23.62 21.05
N SER A 16 -1.21 -24.27 20.13
CA SER A 16 -0.47 -23.60 19.08
C SER A 16 -1.51 -22.90 18.21
N GLY A 17 -1.96 -21.74 18.69
CA GLY A 17 -2.56 -20.71 17.87
C GLY A 17 -1.46 -20.25 16.94
N PHE A 18 -1.28 -20.95 15.83
CA PHE A 18 -0.68 -20.35 14.67
C PHE A 18 -1.66 -19.26 14.26
N ALA A 19 -1.37 -18.05 14.73
CA ALA A 19 -1.84 -16.84 14.12
C ALA A 19 -1.46 -16.96 12.65
N TRP A 20 -2.45 -17.16 11.80
CA TRP A 20 -2.31 -16.89 10.39
C TRP A 20 -1.99 -15.40 10.35
N ALA A 21 -0.71 -15.05 10.22
CA ALA A 21 -0.36 -13.80 9.59
C ALA A 21 -1.08 -13.88 8.25
N GLN A 22 -2.22 -13.19 8.13
CA GLN A 22 -2.82 -13.00 6.83
C GLN A 22 -1.77 -12.21 6.08
N ASP A 23 -1.01 -12.93 5.25
CA ASP A 23 -0.16 -12.41 4.22
C ASP A 23 -1.06 -11.50 3.39
N LYS A 24 -1.09 -10.22 3.79
CA LYS A 24 -1.90 -9.21 3.14
C LYS A 24 -1.10 -8.90 1.90
N VAL A 25 -1.33 -9.70 0.84
CA VAL A 25 -0.69 -9.53 -0.46
C VAL A 25 -0.93 -8.08 -0.86
N TYR A 26 0.10 -7.26 -0.72
CA TYR A 26 0.05 -5.88 -1.13
C TYR A 26 0.10 -5.91 -2.65
N VAL A 27 -1.09 -5.88 -3.27
CA VAL A 27 -1.21 -5.86 -4.73
C VAL A 27 -0.62 -4.54 -5.20
N GLU A 28 0.64 -4.58 -5.63
CA GLU A 28 1.29 -3.42 -6.20
C GLU A 28 0.59 -3.07 -7.51
N VAL A 29 -0.11 -1.93 -7.51
CA VAL A 29 -0.77 -1.45 -8.71
C VAL A 29 0.29 -1.08 -9.75
N PRO A 30 0.18 -1.51 -11.01
CA PRO A 30 1.13 -1.13 -12.05
C PRO A 30 1.18 0.39 -12.27
N GLN A 31 2.36 0.95 -12.55
CA GLN A 31 2.50 2.38 -12.89
C GLN A 31 1.58 2.84 -14.02
N PRO A 32 1.45 2.13 -15.16
CA PRO A 32 0.60 2.57 -16.26
C PRO A 32 -0.88 2.70 -15.87
N ALA A 33 -1.34 1.91 -14.89
CA ALA A 33 -2.70 2.02 -14.39
C ALA A 33 -2.90 3.32 -13.59
N ARG A 34 -1.91 3.72 -12.79
CA ARG A 34 -1.92 5.00 -12.07
C ARG A 34 -1.96 6.17 -13.05
N ASP A 35 -1.11 6.14 -14.07
CA ASP A 35 -1.02 7.21 -15.07
C ASP A 35 -2.32 7.36 -15.85
N TYR A 36 -2.90 6.23 -16.25
CA TYR A 36 -4.15 6.21 -17.00
C TYR A 36 -5.27 6.91 -16.25
N VAL A 37 -5.48 6.59 -14.97
CA VAL A 37 -6.60 7.15 -14.21
C VAL A 37 -6.45 8.66 -14.05
N ILE A 38 -5.24 9.16 -13.84
CA ILE A 38 -4.93 10.59 -13.73
C ILE A 38 -5.26 11.31 -15.04
N ALA A 39 -4.89 10.73 -16.18
CA ALA A 39 -5.13 11.29 -17.49
C ALA A 39 -6.62 11.24 -17.92
N HIS A 40 -7.42 10.38 -17.29
CA HIS A 40 -8.82 10.13 -17.66
C HIS A 40 -9.76 10.26 -16.46
N PRO A 41 -9.95 11.48 -15.93
CA PRO A 41 -10.84 11.69 -14.81
C PRO A 41 -12.29 11.35 -15.16
N SER A 42 -13.02 10.80 -14.19
CA SER A 42 -14.46 10.51 -14.31
C SER A 42 -15.27 11.31 -13.31
N ASP A 43 -16.60 11.32 -13.51
CA ASP A 43 -17.53 11.93 -12.56
C ASP A 43 -17.33 11.36 -11.15
N PRO A 44 -17.17 12.23 -10.12
CA PRO A 44 -17.02 11.78 -8.74
C PRO A 44 -18.26 11.05 -8.24
N VAL A 45 -18.05 10.00 -7.47
CA VAL A 45 -19.07 9.24 -6.76
C VAL A 45 -19.00 9.53 -5.27
N VAL A 46 -20.16 9.51 -4.61
CA VAL A 46 -20.26 9.63 -3.16
C VAL A 46 -20.28 8.23 -2.56
N ILE A 47 -19.42 7.97 -1.59
CA ILE A 47 -19.38 6.73 -0.83
C ILE A 47 -19.64 7.05 0.64
N ASP A 48 -20.61 6.36 1.23
CA ASP A 48 -20.86 6.42 2.66
C ASP A 48 -19.83 5.56 3.40
N GLY A 49 -18.86 6.22 4.03
CA GLY A 49 -17.84 5.57 4.86
C GLY A 49 -16.43 6.12 4.64
N GLU A 50 -15.51 5.68 5.49
CA GLU A 50 -14.08 5.97 5.33
C GLU A 50 -13.48 5.01 4.30
N LEU A 51 -12.99 5.56 3.19
CA LEU A 51 -12.29 4.77 2.18
C LEU A 51 -10.89 4.45 2.66
N SER A 52 -10.57 3.16 2.73
CA SER A 52 -9.26 2.65 3.08
C SER A 52 -8.84 1.56 2.11
N GLN A 53 -7.55 1.27 2.02
CA GLN A 53 -7.09 0.11 1.26
C GLN A 53 -7.71 -1.15 1.86
N GLY A 54 -8.23 -2.00 0.99
CA GLY A 54 -9.01 -3.17 1.35
C GLY A 54 -10.51 -2.95 1.48
N TYR A 55 -10.98 -1.72 1.28
CA TYR A 55 -12.42 -1.42 1.28
C TYR A 55 -13.10 -2.06 0.06
N VAL A 56 -14.26 -2.69 0.26
CA VAL A 56 -15.04 -3.29 -0.85
C VAL A 56 -16.03 -2.27 -1.39
N VAL A 57 -15.83 -1.86 -2.65
CA VAL A 57 -16.66 -0.87 -3.32
C VAL A 57 -18.07 -1.42 -3.60
N PRO A 58 -19.14 -0.78 -3.08
CA PRO A 58 -20.51 -1.22 -3.27
C PRO A 58 -20.89 -1.40 -4.74
N GLN A 59 -21.77 -2.36 -5.04
CA GLN A 59 -22.23 -2.61 -6.42
C GLN A 59 -23.03 -1.44 -7.02
N THR A 60 -23.53 -0.53 -6.19
CA THR A 60 -24.21 0.70 -6.60
C THR A 60 -23.26 1.70 -7.27
N VAL A 61 -21.96 1.56 -7.05
CA VAL A 61 -20.93 2.41 -7.64
C VAL A 61 -20.46 1.80 -8.96
N THR A 62 -20.44 2.61 -10.04
CA THR A 62 -19.90 2.18 -11.33
C THR A 62 -18.38 2.26 -11.33
N VAL A 63 -17.72 1.10 -11.30
CA VAL A 63 -16.26 0.99 -11.45
C VAL A 63 -15.92 0.95 -12.94
N ARG A 64 -15.07 1.88 -13.41
CA ARG A 64 -14.65 1.97 -14.80
C ARG A 64 -13.42 1.10 -15.03
N PRO A 65 -13.37 0.24 -16.06
CA PRO A 65 -12.17 -0.57 -16.32
C PRO A 65 -10.99 0.29 -16.79
N ILE A 66 -9.77 -0.15 -16.50
CA ILE A 66 -8.53 0.44 -17.02
C ILE A 66 -8.10 -0.38 -18.27
N PRO A 67 -8.03 0.21 -19.48
CA PRO A 67 -7.80 -0.54 -20.72
C PRO A 67 -6.54 -1.42 -20.72
N ASP A 68 -5.40 -0.87 -20.30
CA ASP A 68 -4.10 -1.57 -20.30
C ASP A 68 -3.85 -2.35 -18.99
N SER A 69 -4.89 -2.53 -18.17
CA SER A 69 -4.79 -3.16 -16.84
C SER A 69 -6.12 -3.85 -16.49
N PRO A 70 -6.45 -4.96 -17.16
CA PRO A 70 -7.80 -5.57 -17.14
C PRO A 70 -8.23 -6.16 -15.79
N GLY A 71 -7.30 -6.36 -14.85
CA GLY A 71 -7.61 -6.73 -13.46
C GLY A 71 -8.04 -5.56 -12.58
N TYR A 72 -7.92 -4.33 -13.10
CA TYR A 72 -8.13 -3.10 -12.36
C TYR A 72 -9.20 -2.23 -13.00
N GLY A 73 -9.93 -1.55 -12.14
CA GLY A 73 -10.82 -0.46 -12.49
C GLY A 73 -10.57 0.73 -11.59
N TYR A 74 -11.28 1.81 -11.85
CA TYR A 74 -11.15 3.04 -11.09
C TYR A 74 -12.49 3.73 -10.88
N ILE A 75 -12.53 4.51 -9.82
CA ILE A 75 -13.58 5.45 -9.49
C ILE A 75 -12.94 6.76 -9.05
N TYR A 76 -13.73 7.84 -9.08
CA TYR A 76 -13.32 9.12 -8.53
C TYR A 76 -14.14 9.40 -7.27
N VAL A 77 -13.48 9.65 -6.14
CA VAL A 77 -14.16 10.03 -4.89
C VAL A 77 -13.57 11.35 -4.43
N ASP A 78 -14.42 12.34 -4.18
CA ASP A 78 -13.99 13.71 -3.85
C ASP A 78 -12.95 14.28 -4.84
N GLY A 79 -13.09 13.92 -6.12
CA GLY A 79 -12.18 14.34 -7.19
C GLY A 79 -10.84 13.61 -7.23
N ARG A 80 -10.69 12.52 -6.47
CA ARG A 80 -9.44 11.75 -6.35
C ARG A 80 -9.58 10.37 -7.02
N PRO A 81 -8.57 9.91 -7.75
CA PRO A 81 -8.59 8.56 -8.31
C PRO A 81 -8.44 7.53 -7.20
N VAL A 82 -9.28 6.51 -7.24
CA VAL A 82 -9.21 5.31 -6.43
C VAL A 82 -9.18 4.12 -7.37
N ILE A 83 -8.14 3.29 -7.28
CA ILE A 83 -8.01 2.09 -8.10
C ILE A 83 -8.52 0.89 -7.30
N VAL A 84 -9.33 0.10 -7.98
CA VAL A 84 -10.12 -0.99 -7.45
C VAL A 84 -9.75 -2.26 -8.20
N SER A 85 -9.45 -3.34 -7.50
CA SER A 85 -9.34 -4.67 -8.10
C SER A 85 -10.72 -5.12 -8.57
N LEU A 86 -10.84 -5.54 -9.84
CA LEU A 86 -12.09 -6.03 -10.40
C LEU A 86 -12.43 -7.46 -9.95
N GLU A 87 -11.46 -8.20 -9.40
CA GLU A 87 -11.67 -9.56 -8.90
C GLU A 87 -12.60 -9.60 -7.69
N ASN A 88 -12.38 -8.68 -6.76
CA ASN A 88 -12.99 -8.61 -5.43
C ASN A 88 -13.67 -7.26 -5.15
N ARG A 89 -13.67 -6.32 -6.12
CA ARG A 89 -14.11 -4.91 -5.95
C ARG A 89 -13.43 -4.21 -4.77
N GLU A 90 -12.20 -4.62 -4.48
CA GLU A 90 -11.44 -4.14 -3.33
C GLU A 90 -10.58 -2.95 -3.74
N VAL A 91 -10.55 -1.92 -2.92
CA VAL A 91 -9.67 -0.76 -3.10
C VAL A 91 -8.23 -1.21 -2.87
N VAL A 92 -7.43 -1.15 -3.94
CA VAL A 92 -6.01 -1.58 -3.93
C VAL A 92 -5.06 -0.38 -3.93
N TYR A 93 -5.54 0.78 -4.37
CA TYR A 93 -4.77 2.03 -4.29
C TYR A 93 -5.69 3.22 -4.06
N LEU A 94 -5.33 3.99 -3.05
CA LEU A 94 -5.91 5.28 -2.73
C LEU A 94 -4.83 6.33 -2.92
N SER A 95 -5.16 7.41 -3.64
CA SER A 95 -4.35 8.62 -3.57
C SER A 95 -4.67 9.34 -2.25
N ASP A 96 -4.24 8.76 -1.12
CA ASP A 96 -4.35 9.34 0.23
C ASP A 96 -3.57 10.65 0.36
N SER A 97 -2.68 10.90 -0.59
CA SER A 97 -2.07 12.19 -0.77
C SER A 97 -3.17 13.20 -1.07
N ARG A 98 -3.44 14.09 -0.12
CA ARG A 98 -4.03 15.42 -0.39
C ARG A 98 -3.36 16.12 -1.58
N ASP A 99 -2.20 15.62 -1.96
CA ASP A 99 -1.19 16.14 -2.84
C ASP A 99 -1.08 15.43 -4.22
N GLY A 100 -1.96 14.47 -4.55
CA GLY A 100 -2.06 13.85 -5.89
C GLY A 100 -1.04 12.74 -6.17
N PRO A 101 -1.04 12.16 -7.39
CA PRO A 101 -0.08 11.13 -7.81
C PRO A 101 1.36 11.62 -7.73
N VAL A 102 2.30 10.69 -7.55
CA VAL A 102 3.74 11.00 -7.60
C VAL A 102 4.10 11.37 -9.03
N PRO A 103 4.68 12.55 -9.28
CA PRO A 103 5.10 12.95 -10.63
C PRO A 103 6.24 12.08 -11.19
N ASP A 104 6.20 11.75 -12.48
CA ASP A 104 7.19 10.88 -13.15
C ASP A 104 8.62 11.43 -13.09
N ASP A 105 8.79 12.76 -13.09
CA ASP A 105 10.10 13.39 -12.97
C ASP A 105 10.77 13.06 -11.64
N VAL A 106 9.97 12.87 -10.58
CA VAL A 106 10.45 12.45 -9.26
C VAL A 106 10.93 11.01 -9.30
N ILE A 107 10.11 10.10 -9.86
CA ILE A 107 10.46 8.67 -9.96
C ILE A 107 11.75 8.53 -10.77
N THR A 108 11.79 9.17 -11.94
CA THR A 108 12.96 9.17 -12.82
C THR A 108 14.20 9.70 -12.12
N TYR A 109 14.08 10.80 -11.38
CA TYR A 109 15.20 11.37 -10.63
C TYR A 109 15.72 10.38 -9.58
N VAL A 110 14.84 9.81 -8.77
CA VAL A 110 15.23 8.89 -7.70
C VAL A 110 15.95 7.67 -8.28
N GLU A 111 15.42 7.07 -9.35
CA GLU A 111 16.04 5.92 -10.00
C GLU A 111 17.43 6.21 -10.58
N GLN A 112 17.66 7.44 -11.06
CA GLN A 112 18.95 7.86 -11.62
C GLN A 112 19.96 8.30 -10.56
N ASN A 113 19.52 8.51 -9.31
CA ASN A 113 20.34 9.08 -8.23
C ASN A 113 20.29 8.18 -6.97
N PRO A 114 20.83 6.95 -7.03
CA PRO A 114 20.85 6.05 -5.88
C PRO A 114 21.67 6.62 -4.72
N VAL A 115 21.22 6.32 -3.50
CA VAL A 115 21.90 6.66 -2.23
C VAL A 115 22.18 5.40 -1.43
N ASP A 116 22.90 5.55 -0.31
CA ASP A 116 23.21 4.42 0.57
C ASP A 116 21.93 3.75 1.10
N THR A 117 21.97 2.41 1.12
CA THR A 117 20.84 1.60 1.56
C THR A 117 20.67 1.65 3.07
N VAL A 118 19.44 1.85 3.51
CA VAL A 118 19.03 1.80 4.91
C VAL A 118 18.51 0.39 5.21
N ALA A 119 18.97 -0.19 6.32
CA ALA A 119 18.53 -1.50 6.80
C ALA A 119 17.12 -1.43 7.41
N ILE A 120 16.11 -1.31 6.55
CA ILE A 120 14.69 -1.41 6.90
C ILE A 120 14.13 -2.61 6.16
N ASP A 121 13.66 -3.59 6.91
CA ASP A 121 12.98 -4.75 6.35
C ASP A 121 11.56 -4.36 5.91
N ASP A 122 11.16 -4.85 4.74
CA ASP A 122 9.78 -4.87 4.25
C ASP A 122 9.08 -3.50 4.24
N ILE A 123 9.67 -2.53 3.51
CA ILE A 123 9.04 -1.22 3.34
C ILE A 123 7.89 -1.30 2.33
N THR A 124 6.72 -0.79 2.74
CA THR A 124 5.54 -0.73 1.88
C THR A 124 4.99 0.69 1.79
N THR A 125 4.17 0.95 0.78
CA THR A 125 3.47 2.22 0.66
C THR A 125 2.53 2.41 1.85
N GLY A 126 2.51 3.62 2.41
CA GLY A 126 1.81 3.96 3.63
C GLY A 126 2.61 3.76 4.92
N ALA A 127 3.77 3.08 4.87
CA ALA A 127 4.65 2.96 6.04
C ALA A 127 5.17 4.33 6.49
N ILE A 128 5.50 4.46 7.78
CA ILE A 128 6.14 5.66 8.32
C ILE A 128 7.62 5.39 8.51
N VAL A 129 8.47 6.20 7.88
CA VAL A 129 9.92 6.10 8.02
C VAL A 129 10.34 6.64 9.40
N PRO A 130 11.11 5.88 10.20
CA PRO A 130 11.61 6.33 11.50
C PRO A 130 12.38 7.65 11.44
N ASP A 131 12.28 8.50 12.47
CA ASP A 131 12.88 9.85 12.48
C ASP A 131 14.42 9.86 12.43
N ASP A 132 15.06 8.77 12.86
CA ASP A 132 16.51 8.57 12.86
C ASP A 132 17.07 8.25 11.46
N VAL A 133 16.20 7.98 10.49
CA VAL A 133 16.60 7.71 9.11
C VAL A 133 16.74 9.01 8.33
N ASP A 134 17.92 9.22 7.78
CA ASP A 134 18.19 10.35 6.89
C ASP A 134 17.47 10.20 5.55
N LEU A 135 16.70 11.22 5.17
CA LEU A 135 15.95 11.24 3.91
C LEU A 135 16.70 12.03 2.84
N ALA A 136 17.00 11.41 1.70
CA ALA A 136 17.62 12.08 0.57
C ALA A 136 16.62 13.02 -0.13
N PRO A 137 16.95 14.30 -0.38
CA PRO A 137 15.99 15.25 -0.93
C PRO A 137 15.74 15.01 -2.43
N VAL A 138 14.52 15.30 -2.89
CA VAL A 138 14.22 15.44 -4.33
C VAL A 138 14.25 16.93 -4.70
N PRO A 139 15.24 17.41 -5.48
CA PRO A 139 15.39 18.83 -5.74
C PRO A 139 14.23 19.46 -6.52
N SER A 140 13.67 18.75 -7.51
CA SER A 140 12.56 19.27 -8.34
C SER A 140 11.25 19.40 -7.56
N GLN A 141 11.08 18.58 -6.51
CA GLN A 141 9.86 18.50 -5.71
C GLN A 141 10.20 18.43 -4.22
N PRO A 142 10.47 19.57 -3.55
CA PRO A 142 10.92 19.61 -2.15
C PRO A 142 9.96 19.02 -1.12
N ARG A 143 8.70 18.72 -1.50
CA ARG A 143 7.73 17.97 -0.70
C ARG A 143 8.14 16.51 -0.49
N TYR A 144 8.91 15.96 -1.43
CA TYR A 144 9.34 14.58 -1.43
C TYR A 144 10.81 14.44 -1.03
N ALA A 145 11.09 13.30 -0.44
CA ALA A 145 12.42 12.76 -0.24
C ALA A 145 12.38 11.26 -0.53
N TYR A 146 13.53 10.61 -0.55
CA TYR A 146 13.60 9.18 -0.82
C TYR A 146 14.66 8.53 0.06
N ILE A 147 14.54 7.23 0.19
CA ILE A 147 15.55 6.35 0.77
C ILE A 147 15.73 5.15 -0.16
N TYR A 148 16.84 4.44 0.00
CA TYR A 148 17.05 3.15 -0.62
C TYR A 148 16.96 2.07 0.45
N VAL A 149 16.24 1.00 0.16
CA VAL A 149 16.19 -0.23 0.96
C VAL A 149 16.64 -1.40 0.07
N ASP A 150 16.76 -2.61 0.63
CA ASP A 150 17.18 -3.79 -0.14
C ASP A 150 16.26 -4.11 -1.34
N GLY A 151 15.00 -3.64 -1.32
CA GLY A 151 14.05 -3.75 -2.42
C GLY A 151 14.15 -2.66 -3.50
N GLY A 152 14.94 -1.59 -3.28
CA GLY A 152 15.04 -0.46 -4.19
C GLY A 152 14.63 0.88 -3.56
N PRO A 153 14.35 1.91 -4.37
CA PRO A 153 13.96 3.21 -3.85
C PRO A 153 12.56 3.21 -3.25
N ALA A 154 12.42 3.90 -2.12
CA ALA A 154 11.13 4.25 -1.54
C ALA A 154 11.01 5.78 -1.49
N LEU A 155 9.95 6.31 -2.09
CA LEU A 155 9.63 7.73 -2.03
C LEU A 155 8.80 8.04 -0.80
N VAL A 156 9.15 9.14 -0.14
CA VAL A 156 8.63 9.54 1.17
C VAL A 156 8.11 10.97 1.08
N ASP A 157 6.90 11.21 1.59
CA ASP A 157 6.40 12.55 1.88
C ASP A 157 7.14 13.12 3.10
N LYS A 158 7.89 14.21 2.93
CA LYS A 158 8.75 14.75 3.99
C LYS A 158 7.99 15.28 5.19
N ARG A 159 6.75 15.74 5.00
CA ARG A 159 5.94 16.36 6.06
C ARG A 159 5.42 15.30 7.03
N THR A 160 5.08 14.13 6.50
CA THR A 160 4.46 13.03 7.25
C THR A 160 5.38 11.84 7.48
N ARG A 161 6.56 11.84 6.85
CA ARG A 161 7.48 10.70 6.75
C ARG A 161 6.82 9.43 6.19
N ARG A 162 5.70 9.57 5.48
CA ARG A 162 4.95 8.45 4.93
C ARG A 162 5.52 8.05 3.58
N VAL A 163 5.72 6.76 3.38
CA VAL A 163 6.09 6.19 2.09
C VAL A 163 4.89 6.32 1.15
N VAL A 164 5.09 6.95 0.00
CA VAL A 164 4.05 7.19 -1.01
C VAL A 164 4.24 6.36 -2.27
N TRP A 165 5.42 5.78 -2.44
CA TRP A 165 5.76 4.89 -3.55
C TRP A 165 6.96 4.01 -3.18
N VAL A 166 6.97 2.77 -3.67
CA VAL A 166 8.07 1.80 -3.59
C VAL A 166 8.23 1.14 -4.96
N ARG A 167 9.41 0.60 -5.24
CA ARG A 167 9.69 -0.18 -6.45
C ARG A 167 9.74 -1.69 -6.18
#